data_AF-A0A0F8VY63-F1
#
_entry.id   AF-A0A0F8VY63-F1
#
_cell.length_a   1.000
_cell.length_b   1.000
_cell.length_c   1.000
_cell.angle_alpha   90.00
_cell.angle_beta   90.00
_cell.angle_gamma   90.00
#
_symmetry.space_group_name_H-M   'P 1'
#
loop_
_entity.id
_entity.type
_entity.pdbx_description
1 polymer ?
#
loop_
_entity_poly.entity_id
_entity_poly.type
_entity_poly.pdbx_seq_one_letter_code
_entity_poly.pdbx_strand_id
1 'polypeptide(L)'
;DDVVSQKVAQAHDYIKEQQKLGNQVQLSHVSNHVFPDRADEFARQAKEIHDLPEELAIDAKVLKSYKKLSGRGKGIAISFDRGMLNTTVKYDDGELTFSEIPDSLRAAIEEELEDDLGQDN
;
A
#
# COMPACT_ATOMS: atom_id res chain seq x y z
N ASP A 1 4.53 2.35 -15.51
CA ASP A 1 5.01 3.73 -15.42
C ASP A 1 5.54 4.07 -14.04
N ASP A 2 6.85 4.03 -13.89
CA ASP A 2 7.57 4.30 -12.63
C ASP A 2 7.31 5.72 -12.11
N VAL A 3 7.12 6.69 -13.02
CA VAL A 3 6.82 8.09 -12.67
C VAL A 3 5.46 8.20 -11.96
N VAL A 4 4.43 7.49 -12.43
CA VAL A 4 3.10 7.51 -11.80
C VAL A 4 3.19 6.91 -10.40
N SER A 5 3.87 5.77 -10.24
CA SER A 5 4.08 5.13 -8.95
C SER A 5 4.84 6.03 -7.97
N GLN A 6 5.86 6.76 -8.43
CA GLN A 6 6.60 7.73 -7.62
C GLN A 6 5.71 8.89 -7.16
N LYS A 7 4.89 9.47 -8.05
CA LYS A 7 3.96 10.56 -7.72
C LYS A 7 2.90 10.12 -6.70
N VAL A 8 2.38 8.91 -6.84
CA VAL A 8 1.46 8.30 -5.88
C VAL A 8 2.12 8.07 -4.52
N ALA A 9 3.39 7.63 -4.51
CA ALA A 9 4.15 7.48 -3.28
C ALA A 9 4.33 8.82 -2.55
N GLN A 10 4.74 9.88 -3.28
CA GLN A 10 4.90 11.23 -2.75
C GLN A 10 3.59 11.78 -2.16
N ALA A 11 2.47 11.66 -2.89
CA ALA A 11 1.16 12.09 -2.40
C ALA A 11 0.81 11.40 -1.07
N HIS A 12 0.99 10.09 -1.02
CA HIS A 12 0.70 9.32 0.17
C HIS A 12 1.59 9.72 1.37
N ASP A 13 2.89 9.90 1.14
CA ASP A 13 3.84 10.18 2.21
C ASP A 13 3.56 11.55 2.84
N TYR A 14 3.25 12.56 2.01
CA TYR A 14 2.77 13.85 2.49
C TYR A 14 1.47 13.73 3.30
N ILE A 15 0.48 12.99 2.80
CA ILE A 15 -0.80 12.81 3.50
C ILE A 15 -0.58 12.13 4.86
N LYS A 16 0.28 11.12 4.92
CA LYS A 16 0.61 10.41 6.16
C LYS A 16 1.30 11.33 7.17
N GLU A 17 2.16 12.23 6.71
CA GLU A 17 2.80 13.22 7.57
C GLU A 17 1.78 14.21 8.14
N GLN A 18 0.87 14.75 7.31
CA GLN A 18 -0.20 15.64 7.79
C GLN A 18 -1.09 14.95 8.82
N GLN A 19 -1.44 13.69 8.60
CA GLN A 19 -2.21 12.89 9.56
C GLN A 19 -1.45 12.69 10.89
N LYS A 20 -0.14 12.44 10.84
CA LYS A 20 0.70 12.31 12.04
C LYS A 20 0.72 13.62 12.85
N LEU A 21 0.67 14.76 12.16
CA LEU A 21 0.63 16.09 12.76
C LEU A 21 -0.78 16.50 13.23
N GLY A 22 -1.81 15.72 12.92
CA GLY A 22 -3.20 16.06 13.21
C GLY A 22 -3.77 17.17 12.31
N ASN A 23 -3.12 17.45 11.18
CA ASN A 23 -3.52 18.49 10.24
C ASN A 23 -4.56 17.95 9.24
N GLN A 24 -5.46 18.84 8.82
CA GLN A 24 -6.30 18.61 7.65
C GLN A 24 -5.45 18.55 6.38
N VAL A 25 -5.82 17.64 5.46
CA VAL A 25 -5.15 17.51 4.18
C VAL A 25 -5.84 18.40 3.17
N GLN A 26 -5.09 19.29 2.53
CA GLN A 26 -5.60 20.18 1.50
C GLN A 26 -5.19 19.70 0.11
N LEU A 27 -6.14 19.69 -0.83
CA LEU A 27 -5.91 19.27 -2.21
C LEU A 27 -4.84 20.14 -2.88
N SER A 28 -4.85 21.46 -2.65
CA SER A 28 -3.82 22.37 -3.15
C SER A 28 -2.42 21.99 -2.66
N HIS A 29 -2.27 21.57 -1.40
CA HIS A 29 -0.98 21.17 -0.86
C HIS A 29 -0.50 19.83 -1.43
N VAL A 30 -1.40 18.86 -1.60
CA VAL A 30 -1.08 17.60 -2.30
C VAL A 30 -0.64 17.91 -3.74
N SER A 31 -1.35 18.81 -4.42
CA SER A 31 -1.04 19.22 -5.80
C SER A 31 0.35 19.86 -5.89
N ASN A 32 0.68 20.77 -4.97
CA ASN A 32 2.01 21.40 -4.89
C ASN A 32 3.11 20.38 -4.59
N HIS A 33 2.84 19.41 -3.72
CA HIS A 33 3.84 18.41 -3.34
C HIS A 33 4.14 17.42 -4.48
N VAL A 34 3.12 17.05 -5.26
CA VAL A 34 3.22 16.02 -6.30
C VAL A 34 3.55 16.64 -7.65
N PHE A 35 2.97 17.79 -7.99
CA PHE A 35 3.14 18.48 -9.27
C PHE A 35 3.44 19.97 -9.04
N PRO A 36 4.62 20.33 -8.51
CA PRO A 36 4.92 21.73 -8.16
C PRO A 36 4.82 22.69 -9.36
N ASP A 37 5.21 22.23 -10.56
CA ASP A 37 5.15 23.06 -11.77
C ASP A 37 3.74 23.21 -12.37
N ARG A 38 2.77 22.41 -11.89
CA ARG A 38 1.39 22.33 -12.44
C ARG A 38 0.34 22.16 -11.36
N ALA A 39 0.60 22.69 -10.16
CA ALA A 39 -0.23 22.45 -9.00
C ALA A 39 -1.66 22.96 -9.20
N ASP A 40 -1.81 24.15 -9.80
CA ASP A 40 -3.11 24.76 -10.07
C ASP A 40 -3.91 23.97 -11.11
N GLU A 41 -3.26 23.51 -12.18
CA GLU A 41 -3.91 22.69 -13.21
C GLU A 41 -4.39 21.36 -12.63
N PHE A 42 -3.55 20.70 -11.83
CA PHE A 42 -3.92 19.44 -11.18
C PHE A 42 -5.07 19.62 -10.19
N ALA A 43 -5.01 20.64 -9.32
CA ALA A 43 -6.05 20.92 -8.34
C ALA A 43 -7.38 21.25 -9.02
N ARG A 44 -7.35 22.07 -10.09
CA ARG A 44 -8.55 22.38 -10.88
C ARG A 44 -9.12 21.13 -11.52
N GLN A 45 -8.28 20.32 -12.18
CA GLN A 45 -8.74 19.12 -12.85
C GLN A 45 -9.29 18.08 -11.87
N ALA A 46 -8.69 17.94 -10.69
CA ALA A 46 -9.18 17.09 -9.61
C ALA A 46 -10.55 17.55 -9.08
N LYS A 47 -10.76 18.86 -8.92
CA LYS A 47 -12.07 19.45 -8.55
C LYS A 47 -13.12 19.22 -9.62
N GLU A 48 -12.80 19.50 -10.88
CA GLU A 48 -13.75 19.45 -11.99
C GLU A 48 -14.15 18.02 -12.39
N ILE A 49 -13.20 17.08 -12.41
CA ILE A 49 -13.44 15.71 -12.88
C ILE A 49 -13.90 14.78 -11.76
N HIS A 50 -13.39 14.99 -10.54
CA HIS A 50 -13.59 14.07 -9.42
C HIS A 50 -14.37 14.68 -8.26
N ASP A 51 -14.90 15.90 -8.41
CA ASP A 51 -15.69 16.62 -7.40
C ASP A 51 -15.01 16.65 -6.02
N LEU A 52 -13.68 16.76 -6.03
CA LEU A 52 -12.90 16.75 -4.80
C LEU A 52 -12.96 18.12 -4.11
N PRO A 53 -13.32 18.19 -2.81
CA PRO A 53 -13.25 19.44 -2.05
C PRO A 53 -11.79 19.85 -1.80
N GLU A 54 -11.59 21.12 -1.42
CA GLU A 54 -10.27 21.60 -1.01
C GLU A 54 -9.77 20.87 0.24
N GLU A 55 -10.66 20.64 1.22
CA GLU A 55 -10.36 19.86 2.41
C GLU A 55 -10.68 18.39 2.17
N LEU A 56 -9.64 17.56 2.17
CA LEU A 56 -9.77 16.12 1.94
C LEU A 56 -9.98 15.39 3.27
N ALA A 57 -11.16 14.78 3.41
CA ALA A 57 -11.41 13.82 4.48
C ALA A 57 -10.71 12.49 4.16
N ILE A 58 -9.49 12.34 4.67
CA ILE A 58 -8.68 11.15 4.40
C ILE A 58 -9.00 10.05 5.42
N ASP A 59 -9.74 9.05 4.97
CA ASP A 59 -9.84 7.78 5.69
C ASP A 59 -8.53 6.98 5.52
N ALA A 60 -7.77 6.85 6.61
CA ALA A 60 -6.51 6.10 6.65
C ALA A 60 -6.68 4.63 6.21
N LYS A 61 -7.87 4.04 6.40
CA LYS A 61 -8.19 2.68 5.96
C LYS A 61 -8.28 2.58 4.43
N VAL A 62 -8.81 3.61 3.78
CA VAL A 62 -8.92 3.71 2.32
C VAL A 62 -7.55 3.95 1.69
N LEU A 63 -6.72 4.84 2.25
CA LEU A 63 -5.34 4.98 1.78
C LEU A 63 -4.51 3.69 1.89
N LYS A 64 -4.68 2.95 2.98
CA LYS A 64 -3.96 1.70 3.18
C LYS A 64 -4.38 0.64 2.14
N SER A 65 -5.64 0.61 1.73
CA SER A 65 -6.13 -0.29 0.68
C SER A 65 -5.67 0.12 -0.73
N TYR A 66 -5.31 1.39 -0.96
CA TYR A 66 -4.66 1.84 -2.19
C TYR A 66 -3.21 1.36 -2.33
N LYS A 67 -2.49 1.16 -1.22
CA LYS A 67 -1.11 0.63 -1.26
C LYS A 67 -1.04 -0.89 -1.11
N LYS A 68 -1.99 -1.53 -0.42
CA LYS A 68 -1.92 -2.97 -0.08
C LYS A 68 -3.09 -3.78 -0.60
N LEU A 69 -2.81 -5.01 -1.01
CA LEU A 69 -3.81 -6.08 -1.10
C LEU A 69 -3.88 -6.78 0.25
N SER A 70 -5.07 -7.13 0.71
CA SER A 70 -5.23 -7.83 1.99
C SER A 70 -6.50 -8.69 2.00
N GLY A 71 -6.42 -9.86 2.62
CA GLY A 71 -7.52 -10.81 2.76
C GLY A 71 -7.40 -11.60 4.06
N ARG A 72 -8.54 -11.96 4.64
CA ARG A 72 -8.61 -12.78 5.87
C ARG A 72 -9.70 -13.83 5.74
N GLY A 73 -9.42 -15.05 6.19
CA GLY A 73 -10.39 -16.14 6.21
C GLY A 73 -9.74 -17.49 6.50
N LYS A 74 -10.50 -18.43 7.06
CA LYS A 74 -10.05 -19.81 7.33
C LYS A 74 -8.74 -19.89 8.14
N GLY A 75 -8.54 -18.99 9.10
CA GLY A 75 -7.31 -18.93 9.91
C GLY A 75 -6.12 -18.25 9.23
N ILE A 76 -6.26 -17.77 7.99
CA ILE A 76 -5.20 -17.12 7.22
C ILE A 76 -5.46 -15.62 7.15
N ALA A 77 -4.40 -14.82 7.32
CA ALA A 77 -4.41 -13.39 7.08
C ALA A 77 -3.22 -13.00 6.20
N ILE A 78 -3.49 -12.47 5.00
CA ILE A 78 -2.47 -12.09 4.03
C ILE A 78 -2.55 -10.58 3.79
N SER A 79 -1.40 -9.91 3.73
CA SER A 79 -1.29 -8.51 3.37
C SER A 79 0.07 -8.21 2.72
N PHE A 80 0.07 -7.61 1.53
CA PHE A 80 1.30 -7.20 0.84
C PHE A 80 1.04 -5.95 -0.02
N ASP A 81 2.11 -5.24 -0.39
CA ASP A 81 2.00 -4.05 -1.24
C ASP A 81 1.54 -4.44 -2.65
N ARG A 82 0.61 -3.68 -3.23
CA ARG A 82 0.05 -3.94 -4.56
C ARG A 82 1.13 -4.06 -5.65
N GLY A 83 2.21 -3.29 -5.54
CA GLY A 83 3.34 -3.34 -6.48
C GLY A 83 4.16 -4.64 -6.41
N MET A 84 3.95 -5.47 -5.39
CA MET A 84 4.58 -6.79 -5.27
C MET A 84 3.83 -7.87 -6.07
N LEU A 85 2.62 -7.58 -6.55
CA LEU A 85 1.88 -8.49 -7.41
C LEU A 85 2.61 -8.62 -8.77
N ASN A 86 2.77 -9.85 -9.26
CA ASN A 86 3.53 -10.25 -10.45
C ASN A 86 5.05 -10.03 -10.36
N THR A 87 5.59 -9.58 -9.23
CA THR A 87 7.05 -9.51 -8.98
C THR A 87 7.43 -10.56 -7.93
N THR A 88 7.17 -10.27 -6.65
CA THR A 88 7.45 -11.17 -5.51
C THR A 88 6.28 -12.10 -5.20
N VAL A 89 5.05 -11.64 -5.47
CA VAL A 89 3.81 -12.39 -5.23
C VAL A 89 3.13 -12.65 -6.56
N LYS A 90 3.02 -13.90 -6.97
CA LYS A 90 2.31 -14.32 -8.18
C LYS A 90 0.96 -14.89 -7.82
N TYR A 91 -0.04 -14.56 -8.60
CA TYR A 91 -1.37 -15.13 -8.50
C TYR A 91 -1.69 -15.85 -9.81
N ASP A 92 -2.01 -17.14 -9.72
CA ASP A 92 -2.42 -17.96 -10.87
C ASP A 92 -3.46 -19.00 -10.42
N ASP A 93 -4.54 -19.15 -11.18
CA ASP A 93 -5.65 -20.10 -10.93
C ASP A 93 -6.14 -20.25 -9.46
N GLY A 94 -6.20 -19.14 -8.71
CA GLY A 94 -6.65 -19.17 -7.31
C GLY A 94 -5.54 -19.39 -6.28
N GLU A 95 -4.30 -19.60 -6.70
CA GLU A 95 -3.14 -19.82 -5.86
C GLU A 95 -2.26 -18.57 -5.76
N LEU A 96 -1.73 -18.29 -4.58
CA LEU A 96 -0.71 -17.27 -4.35
C LEU A 96 0.64 -17.94 -4.12
N THR A 97 1.61 -17.65 -4.99
CA THR A 97 3.00 -18.10 -4.83
C THR A 97 3.89 -16.92 -4.47
N PHE A 98 4.62 -17.04 -3.37
CA PHE A 98 5.60 -16.04 -2.92
C PHE A 98 7.01 -16.52 -3.29
N SER A 99 7.73 -15.77 -4.11
CA SER A 99 9.14 -16.08 -4.40
C SER A 99 10.07 -15.74 -3.24
N GLU A 100 9.65 -14.79 -2.39
CA GLU A 100 10.32 -14.40 -1.17
C GLU A 100 9.28 -14.17 -0.06
N ILE A 101 9.62 -14.61 1.15
CA ILE A 101 8.83 -14.40 2.37
C ILE A 101 9.72 -13.76 3.44
N PRO A 102 9.15 -13.05 4.45
CA PRO A 102 9.94 -12.47 5.53
C PRO A 102 10.77 -13.52 6.26
N ASP A 103 12.03 -13.19 6.58
CA ASP A 103 12.97 -14.12 7.24
C ASP A 103 12.42 -14.66 8.56
N SER A 104 11.68 -13.84 9.31
CA SER A 104 11.03 -14.27 10.55
C SER A 104 9.98 -15.36 10.32
N LEU A 105 9.24 -15.30 9.20
CA LEU A 105 8.25 -16.31 8.85
C LEU A 105 8.94 -17.58 8.36
N ARG A 106 10.01 -17.43 7.57
CA ARG A 106 10.83 -18.57 7.12
C ARG A 106 11.41 -19.34 8.30
N ALA A 107 12.07 -18.63 9.23
CA ALA A 107 12.66 -19.24 10.42
C ALA A 107 11.63 -20.00 11.27
N ALA A 108 10.45 -19.41 11.49
CA ALA A 108 9.38 -20.08 12.25
C ALA A 108 8.85 -21.33 11.54
N ILE A 109 8.79 -21.34 10.20
CA ILE A 109 8.41 -22.53 9.43
C ILE A 109 9.49 -23.61 9.52
N GLU A 110 10.76 -23.22 9.37
CA GLU A 110 11.89 -24.16 9.45
C GLU A 110 12.01 -24.80 10.84
N GLU A 111 11.82 -24.03 11.92
CA GLU A 111 11.79 -24.53 13.30
C GLU A 111 10.67 -25.56 13.50
N GLU A 112 9.44 -25.25 13.09
CA GLU A 112 8.30 -26.18 13.21
C GLU A 112 8.55 -27.48 12.42
N LEU A 113 9.16 -27.39 11.23
CA LEU A 113 9.46 -28.56 10.40
C LEU A 113 10.60 -29.42 10.98
N GLU A 114 11.60 -28.80 11.62
CA GLU A 114 12.67 -29.52 12.32
C GLU A 114 12.13 -30.27 13.55
N ASP A 115 11.25 -29.63 14.32
CA ASP A 115 10.60 -30.23 15.48
C ASP A 115 9.71 -31.42 15.10
N ASP A 116 9.00 -31.34 13.97
CA ASP A 116 8.20 -32.45 13.44
C ASP A 116 9.07 -33.64 13.00
N LEU A 117 10.25 -33.39 12.42
CA LEU A 117 11.19 -34.45 12.01
C LEU A 117 11.93 -35.09 13.21
N GLY A 118 12.00 -34.40 14.34
CA GLY A 118 12.62 -34.88 15.58
C GLY A 118 11.76 -35.83 16.41
N GLN A 119 10.46 -35.96 16.11
CA GLN A 119 9.52 -36.80 16.87
C GLN A 119 9.37 -38.24 16.34
N ASP A 120 9.98 -38.55 15.19
CA ASP A 120 9.94 -39.89 14.57
C ASP A 120 11.17 -40.77 14.92
N ASN A 121 12.00 -40.39 15.91
CA ASN A 121 13.14 -41.18 16.43
C ASN A 121 12.98 -41.61 17.89
#